data_AF-A0A9P3C4S6-F1
#
_entry.id   AF-A0A9P3C4S6-F1
#
_cell.length_a   1.000
_cell.length_b   1.000
_cell.length_c   1.000
_cell.angle_alpha   90.00
_cell.angle_beta   90.00
_cell.angle_gamma   90.00
#
_symmetry.space_group_name_H-M   'P 1'
#
loop_
_entity.id
_entity.type
_entity.pdbx_description
1 polymer ?
#
loop_
_entity_poly.entity_id
_entity_poly.type
_entity_poly.pdbx_seq_one_letter_code
_entity_poly.pdbx_strand_id
1 'polypeptide(L)'
;MADLNTNINQTMVVSTRSAVFGETAENYWKLVAPKSGAEARRNLDSKGISYKKTSSIGRLYELSYRVQRGLLVFDKYSFTELERICVRKHYKLPDNLAKGKIAARKELAQYLEAHDTYNTFDKFLDLPAELRVMIYKFHLQDLEATAENPEHLWAQPPITKVNKLIRAESLNLFHNTCNFTLKFQQTWNTMYEPSLTNSLNEWCRLDQRFLMMARIYPIRHLRIFGQMWVITSQLSNWLIVIDAQTKVIRLDPVESMYHPLLWGDEGFEVVRSGLERRVKKLIEECRDERGSILLTSGVRDGILRLYNNV
;
A
#
# COMPACT_ATOMS: atom_id res chain seq x y z
N MET A 1 -12.04 24.42 -20.15
CA MET A 1 -11.47 23.09 -19.91
C MET A 1 -9.98 23.30 -19.65
N ALA A 2 -9.61 23.41 -18.37
CA ALA A 2 -8.24 23.70 -17.95
C ALA A 2 -7.53 22.39 -17.59
N ASP A 3 -6.31 22.21 -18.09
CA ASP A 3 -5.45 21.06 -17.86
C ASP A 3 -5.11 20.89 -16.38
N LEU A 4 -5.77 19.93 -15.74
CA LEU A 4 -5.38 19.38 -14.43
C LEU A 4 -4.30 18.32 -14.62
N ASN A 5 -3.13 18.74 -15.11
CA ASN A 5 -1.92 17.93 -15.11
C ASN A 5 -1.01 18.40 -13.98
N THR A 6 -1.52 18.36 -12.75
CA THR A 6 -0.71 18.56 -11.54
C THR A 6 0.12 17.31 -11.31
N ASN A 7 1.40 17.39 -11.63
CA ASN A 7 2.44 16.51 -11.10
C ASN A 7 2.34 16.52 -9.57
N ILE A 8 1.71 15.49 -9.02
CA ILE A 8 1.76 15.23 -7.58
C ILE A 8 3.17 14.72 -7.32
N ASN A 9 4.06 15.61 -6.89
CA ASN A 9 5.32 15.23 -6.26
C ASN A 9 4.97 14.56 -4.92
N GLN A 10 4.66 13.27 -4.94
CA GLN A 10 4.51 12.47 -3.74
C GLN A 10 5.90 12.30 -3.13
N THR A 11 6.20 13.07 -2.10
CA THR A 11 7.34 12.80 -1.21
C THR A 11 7.09 11.44 -0.55
N MET A 12 7.79 10.41 -1.03
CA MET A 12 7.71 9.07 -0.46
C MET A 12 8.29 9.09 0.96
N VAL A 13 7.43 9.01 1.97
CA VAL A 13 7.86 8.69 3.34
C VAL A 13 8.11 7.18 3.36
N VAL A 14 9.36 6.78 3.20
CA VAL A 14 9.77 5.39 3.41
C VAL A 14 9.67 5.13 4.91
N SER A 15 8.61 4.42 5.32
CA SER A 15 8.51 3.91 6.69
C SER A 15 9.68 2.95 6.93
N THR A 16 10.63 3.36 7.77
CA THR A 16 11.77 2.56 8.24
C THR A 16 11.40 1.62 9.38
N ARG A 17 10.11 1.52 9.74
CA ARG A 17 9.67 0.54 10.74
C ARG A 17 9.86 -0.86 10.16
N SER A 18 10.59 -1.72 10.89
CA SER A 18 10.56 -3.16 10.66
C SER A 18 9.10 -3.58 10.53
N ALA A 19 8.75 -4.20 9.40
CA ALA A 19 7.46 -4.84 9.22
C ALA A 19 7.24 -5.73 10.45
N VAL A 20 6.23 -5.40 11.26
CA VAL A 20 5.82 -6.30 12.32
C VAL A 20 5.19 -7.47 11.60
N PHE A 21 5.95 -8.56 11.47
CA PHE A 21 5.47 -9.84 10.95
C PHE A 21 4.12 -10.16 11.60
N GLY A 22 3.05 -10.16 10.80
CA GLY A 22 1.69 -10.35 11.31
C GLY A 22 0.54 -9.96 10.38
N GLU A 23 0.76 -9.16 9.34
CA GLU A 23 -0.28 -8.90 8.34
C GLU A 23 0.13 -9.54 7.02
N THR A 24 -0.54 -10.62 6.63
CA THR A 24 -0.24 -11.32 5.38
C THR A 24 -0.59 -10.46 4.18
N ALA A 25 0.00 -10.75 3.02
CA ALA A 25 -0.39 -10.09 1.76
C ALA A 25 -1.89 -10.21 1.45
N GLU A 26 -2.60 -11.14 2.07
CA GLU A 26 -4.03 -11.30 1.88
C GLU A 26 -4.87 -10.30 2.70
N ASN A 27 -4.26 -9.48 3.57
CA ASN A 27 -4.95 -8.64 4.55
C ASN A 27 -4.66 -7.13 4.43
N TYR A 28 -3.80 -6.66 3.53
CA TYR A 28 -3.43 -5.23 3.46
C TYR A 28 -4.60 -4.28 3.19
N TRP A 29 -5.70 -4.79 2.63
CA TRP A 29 -6.94 -4.06 2.35
C TRP A 29 -7.93 -4.10 3.52
N LYS A 30 -7.66 -4.91 4.56
CA LYS A 30 -8.55 -5.05 5.71
C LYS A 30 -8.37 -3.87 6.64
N LEU A 31 -9.44 -3.58 7.37
CA LEU A 31 -9.36 -2.64 8.48
C LEU A 31 -8.49 -3.26 9.59
N VAL A 32 -7.61 -2.45 10.16
CA VAL A 32 -6.69 -2.85 11.23
C VAL A 32 -7.44 -2.83 12.55
N ALA A 33 -7.61 -4.00 13.16
CA ALA A 33 -8.20 -4.12 14.49
C ALA A 33 -7.22 -3.55 15.54
N PRO A 34 -7.64 -2.63 16.41
CA PRO A 34 -6.80 -2.22 17.54
C PRO A 34 -6.50 -3.43 18.44
N LYS A 35 -5.25 -3.59 18.89
CA LYS A 35 -4.84 -4.72 19.75
C LYS A 35 -5.35 -4.55 21.18
N SER A 36 -5.63 -3.31 21.58
CA SER A 36 -6.15 -2.98 22.91
C SER A 36 -7.02 -1.73 22.89
N GLY A 37 -7.83 -1.55 23.94
CA GLY A 37 -8.58 -0.31 24.16
C GLY A 37 -7.68 0.93 24.30
N ALA A 38 -6.47 0.79 24.83
CA ALA A 38 -5.50 1.89 24.93
C ALA A 38 -4.95 2.31 23.55
N GLU A 39 -4.67 1.34 22.69
CA GLU A 39 -4.28 1.61 21.31
C GLU A 39 -5.42 2.25 20.51
N ALA A 40 -6.65 1.76 20.66
CA ALA A 40 -7.82 2.36 20.01
C ALA A 40 -7.97 3.85 20.38
N ARG A 41 -7.81 4.19 21.66
CA ARG A 41 -7.84 5.60 22.12
C ARG A 41 -6.73 6.43 21.49
N ARG A 42 -5.48 5.95 21.55
CA ARG A 42 -4.34 6.64 20.92
C ARG A 42 -4.56 6.88 19.43
N ASN A 43 -5.12 5.90 18.72
CA ASN A 43 -5.41 6.01 17.28
C ASN A 43 -6.53 7.00 16.98
N LEU A 44 -7.53 7.12 17.85
CA LEU A 44 -8.59 8.13 17.73
C LEU A 44 -8.05 9.53 18.07
N ASP A 45 -7.27 9.64 19.15
CA ASP A 45 -6.67 10.88 19.62
C ASP A 45 -5.68 11.46 18.60
N SER A 46 -4.82 10.63 17.99
CA SER A 46 -3.86 11.06 16.95
C SER A 46 -4.54 11.57 15.68
N LYS A 47 -5.79 11.17 15.45
CA LYS A 47 -6.64 11.63 14.34
C LYS A 47 -7.57 12.80 14.73
N GLY A 48 -7.44 13.33 15.94
CA GLY A 48 -8.28 14.42 16.44
C GLY A 48 -9.76 14.06 16.59
N ILE A 49 -10.08 12.78 16.78
CA ILE A 49 -11.45 12.29 16.86
C ILE A 49 -11.96 12.39 18.29
N SER A 50 -13.11 13.04 18.47
CA SER A 50 -13.77 13.17 19.76
C SER A 50 -14.65 11.95 20.06
N TYR A 51 -14.51 11.38 21.25
CA TYR A 51 -15.31 10.26 21.76
C TYR A 51 -15.51 10.36 23.27
N LYS A 52 -16.46 9.61 23.83
CA LYS A 52 -16.66 9.55 25.28
C LYS A 52 -15.53 8.75 25.95
N LYS A 53 -14.84 9.33 26.94
CA LYS A 53 -13.73 8.64 27.66
C LYS A 53 -14.20 7.36 28.36
N THR A 54 -15.46 7.31 28.79
CA THR A 54 -16.10 6.14 29.43
C THR A 54 -16.64 5.11 28.43
N SER A 55 -16.39 5.27 27.12
CA SER A 55 -16.81 4.29 26.12
C SER A 55 -16.22 2.90 26.40
N SER A 56 -17.04 1.88 26.18
CA SER A 56 -16.61 0.48 26.23
C SER A 56 -15.56 0.19 25.15
N ILE A 57 -14.76 -0.87 25.35
CA ILE A 57 -13.73 -1.28 24.39
C ILE A 57 -14.37 -1.59 23.02
N GLY A 58 -15.51 -2.28 23.00
CA GLY A 58 -16.25 -2.56 21.76
C GLY A 58 -16.63 -1.29 20.99
N ARG A 59 -17.11 -0.25 21.69
CA ARG A 59 -17.42 1.04 21.05
C ARG A 59 -16.16 1.73 20.51
N LEU A 60 -15.04 1.68 21.23
CA LEU A 60 -13.79 2.26 20.74
C LEU A 60 -13.29 1.56 19.47
N TYR A 61 -13.50 0.24 19.36
CA TYR A 61 -13.13 -0.53 18.17
C TYR A 61 -14.03 -0.16 17.00
N GLU A 62 -15.35 -0.09 17.22
CA GLU A 62 -16.31 0.38 16.23
C GLU A 62 -15.93 1.77 15.69
N LEU A 63 -15.64 2.73 16.57
CA LEU A 63 -15.19 4.07 16.20
C LEU A 63 -13.87 4.03 15.42
N SER A 64 -12.93 3.17 15.81
CA SER A 64 -11.65 3.01 15.10
C SER A 64 -11.87 2.52 13.67
N TYR A 65 -12.72 1.51 13.47
CA TYR A 65 -13.08 1.02 12.14
C TYR A 65 -13.80 2.08 11.31
N ARG A 66 -14.70 2.83 11.93
CA ARG A 66 -15.45 3.90 11.29
C ARG A 66 -14.51 4.98 10.74
N VAL A 67 -13.53 5.40 11.55
CA VAL A 67 -12.51 6.38 11.14
C VAL A 67 -11.61 5.84 10.03
N GLN A 68 -11.23 4.56 10.07
CA GLN A 68 -10.45 3.93 8.99
C GLN A 68 -11.23 3.90 7.66
N ARG A 69 -12.56 3.78 7.70
CA ARG A 69 -13.43 3.87 6.52
C ARG A 69 -13.70 5.30 6.05
N GLY A 70 -13.09 6.31 6.67
CA GLY A 70 -13.36 7.73 6.37
C GLY A 70 -14.77 8.20 6.77
N LEU A 71 -15.45 7.48 7.66
CA LEU A 71 -16.80 7.81 8.11
C LEU A 71 -16.77 8.73 9.35
N LEU A 72 -17.75 9.62 9.44
CA LEU A 72 -17.85 10.60 10.53
C LEU A 72 -18.24 9.94 11.85
N VAL A 73 -17.53 10.28 12.93
CA VAL A 73 -17.92 9.92 14.31
C VAL A 73 -18.87 10.97 14.86
N PHE A 74 -20.09 10.56 15.22
CA PHE A 74 -21.15 11.51 15.59
C PHE A 74 -21.16 11.93 17.06
N ASP A 75 -20.26 11.37 17.89
CA ASP A 75 -20.23 11.59 19.34
C ASP A 75 -20.16 13.09 19.73
N LYS A 76 -19.49 13.95 18.96
CA LYS A 76 -19.37 15.39 19.26
C LYS A 76 -20.50 16.29 18.74
N TYR A 77 -21.31 15.83 17.81
CA TYR A 77 -22.28 16.69 17.14
C TYR A 77 -23.53 16.90 18.00
N SER A 78 -24.05 18.12 17.96
CA SER A 78 -25.34 18.49 18.55
C SER A 78 -26.50 17.87 17.76
N PHE A 79 -27.69 17.81 18.36
CA PHE A 79 -28.89 17.29 17.71
C PHE A 79 -29.17 18.00 16.37
N THR A 80 -29.14 19.35 16.37
CA THR A 80 -29.38 20.16 15.18
C THR A 80 -28.35 19.92 14.07
N GLU A 81 -27.08 19.63 14.40
CA GLU A 81 -26.08 19.27 13.40
C GLU A 81 -26.34 17.88 12.80
N LEU A 82 -26.78 16.92 13.62
CA LEU A 82 -27.16 15.59 13.14
C LEU A 82 -28.36 15.66 12.19
N GLU A 83 -29.38 16.48 12.50
CA GLU A 83 -30.51 16.72 11.60
C GLU A 83 -30.05 17.30 10.26
N ARG A 84 -29.16 18.30 10.27
CA ARG A 84 -28.57 18.87 9.05
C ARG A 84 -27.81 17.80 8.25
N ILE A 85 -27.11 16.90 8.92
CA ILE A 85 -26.41 15.78 8.28
C ILE A 85 -27.41 14.82 7.62
N CYS A 86 -28.52 14.47 8.28
CA CYS A 86 -29.60 13.65 7.68
C CYS A 86 -30.12 14.29 6.40
N VAL A 87 -30.47 15.58 6.45
CA VAL A 87 -30.99 16.32 5.29
C VAL A 87 -29.99 16.33 4.13
N ARG A 88 -28.71 16.63 4.41
CA ARG A 88 -27.65 16.65 3.39
C ARG A 88 -27.39 15.28 2.77
N LYS A 89 -27.56 14.20 3.54
CA LYS A 89 -27.43 12.82 3.05
C LYS A 89 -28.73 12.30 2.41
N HIS A 90 -29.78 13.10 2.35
CA HIS A 90 -31.11 12.71 1.88
C HIS A 90 -31.70 11.52 2.64
N TYR A 91 -31.37 11.38 3.93
CA TYR A 91 -31.97 10.37 4.79
C TYR A 91 -33.28 10.89 5.38
N LYS A 92 -34.28 10.01 5.49
CA LYS A 92 -35.53 10.34 6.19
C LYS A 92 -35.23 10.44 7.69
N LEU A 93 -35.72 11.49 8.33
CA LEU A 93 -35.64 11.57 9.79
C LEU A 93 -36.57 10.52 10.42
N PRO A 94 -36.17 9.85 11.51
CA PRO A 94 -37.05 8.92 12.20
C PRO A 94 -38.26 9.65 12.78
N ASP A 95 -39.47 9.18 12.46
CA ASP A 95 -40.73 9.81 12.89
C ASP A 95 -40.96 9.74 14.41
N ASN A 96 -40.35 8.76 15.09
CA ASN A 96 -40.62 8.41 16.49
C ASN A 96 -39.39 8.58 17.41
N LEU A 97 -38.63 9.67 17.24
CA LEU A 97 -37.49 9.97 18.11
C LEU A 97 -37.93 10.11 19.59
N ALA A 98 -37.08 9.66 20.50
CA ALA A 98 -37.32 9.78 21.94
C ALA A 98 -37.66 11.22 22.37
N LYS A 99 -38.60 11.37 23.32
CA LYS A 99 -39.09 12.70 23.77
C LYS A 99 -38.03 13.58 24.44
N GLY A 100 -36.92 13.01 24.92
CA GLY A 100 -35.85 13.75 25.60
C GLY A 100 -34.68 14.10 24.67
N LYS A 101 -34.21 15.35 24.69
CA LYS A 101 -33.13 15.84 23.79
C LYS A 101 -31.88 14.95 23.78
N ILE A 102 -31.42 14.48 24.95
CA ILE A 102 -30.22 13.62 25.04
C ILE A 102 -30.48 12.24 24.41
N ALA A 103 -31.65 11.66 24.67
CA ALA A 103 -32.05 10.37 24.13
C ALA A 103 -32.24 10.46 22.60
N ALA A 104 -32.98 11.46 22.13
CA ALA A 104 -33.20 11.74 20.70
C ALA A 104 -31.87 11.91 19.95
N ARG A 105 -30.92 12.65 20.54
CA ARG A 105 -29.59 12.87 19.95
C ARG A 105 -28.74 11.60 19.91
N LYS A 106 -28.86 10.71 20.91
CA LYS A 106 -28.20 9.40 20.88
C LYS A 106 -28.82 8.50 19.81
N GLU A 107 -30.14 8.45 19.75
CA GLU A 107 -30.90 7.65 18.78
C GLU A 107 -30.61 8.10 17.34
N LEU A 108 -30.64 9.41 17.08
CA LEU A 108 -30.33 9.97 15.76
C LEU A 108 -28.88 9.70 15.34
N ALA A 109 -27.93 9.76 16.28
CA ALA A 109 -26.54 9.38 16.00
C ALA A 109 -26.44 7.90 15.62
N GLN A 110 -27.06 7.00 16.38
CA GLN A 110 -27.08 5.57 16.09
C GLN A 110 -27.75 5.27 14.75
N TYR A 111 -28.85 5.95 14.44
CA TYR A 111 -29.53 5.87 13.15
C TYR A 111 -28.60 6.23 12.00
N LEU A 112 -27.89 7.36 12.10
CA LEU A 112 -26.90 7.78 11.09
C LEU A 112 -25.74 6.78 10.96
N GLU A 113 -25.23 6.25 12.08
CA GLU A 113 -24.13 5.26 12.04
C GLU A 113 -24.57 3.95 11.40
N ALA A 114 -25.78 3.48 11.71
CA ALA A 114 -26.37 2.30 11.10
C ALA A 114 -26.57 2.50 9.60
N HIS A 115 -27.12 3.65 9.19
CA HIS A 115 -27.26 3.99 7.78
C HIS A 115 -25.90 3.98 7.06
N ASP A 116 -24.87 4.63 7.59
CA ASP A 116 -23.54 4.60 6.97
C ASP A 116 -22.91 3.19 6.95
N THR A 117 -23.26 2.33 7.91
CA THR A 117 -22.68 0.98 8.03
C THR A 117 -23.30 0.02 7.03
N TYR A 118 -24.62 0.06 6.87
CA TYR A 118 -25.38 -0.85 6.03
C TYR A 118 -25.78 -0.25 4.68
N ASN A 119 -25.30 0.94 4.34
CA ASN A 119 -25.56 1.54 3.04
C ASN A 119 -24.99 0.64 1.94
N THR A 120 -25.86 0.12 1.08
CA THR A 120 -25.47 -0.57 -0.14
C THR A 120 -25.58 0.40 -1.32
N PHE A 121 -24.80 0.15 -2.35
CA PHE A 121 -24.91 0.89 -3.61
C PHE A 121 -25.31 -0.07 -4.73
N ASP A 122 -26.58 -0.47 -4.70
CA ASP A 122 -27.12 -1.52 -5.56
C ASP A 122 -27.03 -1.19 -7.05
N LYS A 123 -27.02 0.11 -7.38
CA LYS A 123 -26.92 0.64 -8.74
C LYS A 123 -25.48 0.89 -9.21
N PHE A 124 -24.49 0.31 -8.54
CA PHE A 124 -23.10 0.53 -8.92
C PHE A 124 -22.80 0.13 -10.37
N LEU A 125 -23.41 -0.96 -10.85
CA LEU A 125 -23.23 -1.41 -12.24
C LEU A 125 -24.04 -0.61 -13.27
N ASP A 126 -25.02 0.19 -12.81
CA ASP A 126 -25.77 1.10 -13.68
C ASP A 126 -24.96 2.35 -14.04
N LEU A 127 -23.87 2.62 -13.31
CA LEU A 127 -22.96 3.70 -13.66
C LEU A 127 -22.26 3.42 -15.00
N PRO A 128 -22.00 4.43 -15.83
CA PRO A 128 -21.10 4.30 -16.98
C PRO A 128 -19.73 3.74 -16.59
N ALA A 129 -19.09 3.02 -17.52
CA ALA A 129 -17.81 2.35 -17.27
C ALA A 129 -16.72 3.34 -16.85
N GLU A 130 -16.73 4.55 -17.40
CA GLU A 130 -15.79 5.62 -17.09
C GLU A 130 -15.86 6.01 -15.60
N LEU A 131 -17.08 6.11 -15.04
CA LEU A 131 -17.27 6.44 -13.63
C LEU A 131 -16.85 5.27 -12.72
N ARG A 132 -17.17 4.03 -13.10
CA ARG A 132 -16.71 2.85 -12.35
C ARG A 132 -15.19 2.77 -12.29
N VAL A 133 -14.52 2.95 -13.44
CA VAL A 133 -13.06 2.99 -13.54
C VAL A 133 -12.46 4.11 -12.68
N MET A 134 -13.09 5.28 -12.66
CA MET A 134 -12.64 6.39 -11.81
C MET A 134 -12.74 6.04 -10.32
N ILE A 135 -13.82 5.39 -9.90
CA ILE A 135 -14.00 4.89 -8.51
C ILE A 135 -12.92 3.87 -8.17
N TYR A 136 -12.65 2.91 -9.06
CA TYR A 136 -11.58 1.93 -8.85
C TYR A 136 -10.22 2.62 -8.72
N LYS A 137 -9.93 3.62 -9.55
CA LYS A 137 -8.67 4.36 -9.51
C LYS A 137 -8.47 5.02 -8.14
N PHE A 138 -9.49 5.72 -7.63
CA PHE A 138 -9.42 6.33 -6.30
C PHE A 138 -9.18 5.29 -5.21
N HIS A 139 -9.89 4.15 -5.26
CA HIS A 139 -9.69 3.08 -4.28
C HIS A 139 -8.28 2.49 -4.32
N LEU A 140 -7.74 2.24 -5.52
CA LEU A 140 -6.40 1.68 -5.70
C LEU A 140 -5.29 2.64 -5.27
N GLN A 141 -5.47 3.94 -5.53
CA GLN A 141 -4.57 4.98 -5.06
C GLN A 141 -4.59 5.11 -3.53
N ASP A 142 -5.77 5.02 -2.91
CA ASP A 142 -5.92 5.02 -1.46
C ASP A 142 -5.26 3.78 -0.83
N LEU A 143 -5.46 2.59 -1.41
CA LEU A 143 -4.78 1.37 -0.98
C LEU A 143 -3.26 1.51 -1.01
N GLU A 144 -2.71 2.11 -2.06
CA GLU A 144 -1.28 2.36 -2.15
C GLU A 144 -0.78 3.38 -1.11
N ALA A 145 -1.52 4.46 -0.91
CA ALA A 145 -1.16 5.51 0.05
C ALA A 145 -1.26 5.07 1.51
N THR A 146 -2.19 4.16 1.80
CA THR A 146 -2.49 3.69 3.17
C THR A 146 -1.85 2.36 3.51
N ALA A 147 -1.27 1.64 2.54
CA ALA A 147 -0.58 0.39 2.79
C ALA A 147 0.60 0.62 3.74
N GLU A 148 0.44 0.17 5.00
CA GLU A 148 1.53 0.16 5.97
C GLU A 148 2.71 -0.68 5.47
N ASN A 149 2.40 -1.74 4.70
CA ASN A 149 3.35 -2.66 4.10
C ASN A 149 3.14 -2.71 2.56
N PRO A 150 3.76 -1.82 1.78
CA PRO A 150 3.61 -1.78 0.32
C PRO A 150 4.14 -3.05 -0.38
N GLU A 151 4.93 -3.86 0.32
CA GLU A 151 5.37 -5.19 -0.11
C GLU A 151 4.23 -6.22 -0.19
N HIS A 152 3.01 -5.88 0.24
CA HIS A 152 1.83 -6.74 0.15
C HIS A 152 0.90 -6.38 -1.00
N LEU A 153 1.17 -5.27 -1.71
CA LEU A 153 0.39 -4.82 -2.86
C LEU A 153 0.47 -5.78 -4.06
N TRP A 154 1.21 -6.89 -4.00
CA TRP A 154 1.13 -7.92 -5.04
C TRP A 154 -0.14 -8.77 -4.98
N ALA A 155 -0.79 -8.86 -3.82
CA ALA A 155 -2.02 -9.61 -3.70
C ALA A 155 -3.19 -8.80 -4.27
N GLN A 156 -3.99 -9.43 -5.13
CA GLN A 156 -5.13 -8.77 -5.76
C GLN A 156 -6.16 -8.34 -4.70
N PRO A 157 -6.59 -7.07 -4.67
CA PRO A 157 -7.57 -6.60 -3.70
C PRO A 157 -8.94 -7.25 -3.95
N PRO A 158 -9.83 -7.34 -2.93
CA PRO A 158 -11.12 -8.02 -3.05
C PRO A 158 -11.99 -7.51 -4.19
N ILE A 159 -11.88 -6.22 -4.52
CA ILE A 159 -12.64 -5.61 -5.61
C ILE A 159 -12.44 -6.35 -6.95
N THR A 160 -11.24 -6.87 -7.19
CA THR A 160 -10.90 -7.65 -8.40
C THR A 160 -11.51 -9.07 -8.42
N LYS A 161 -12.18 -9.47 -7.33
CA LYS A 161 -12.74 -10.82 -7.14
C LYS A 161 -14.27 -10.82 -7.03
N VAL A 162 -14.92 -9.65 -7.11
CA VAL A 162 -16.37 -9.51 -6.88
C VAL A 162 -17.19 -10.20 -7.98
N ASN A 163 -16.98 -9.84 -9.24
CA ASN A 163 -17.63 -10.46 -10.39
C ASN A 163 -16.76 -10.30 -11.66
N LYS A 164 -17.16 -10.95 -12.77
CA LYS A 164 -16.40 -10.94 -14.02
C LYS A 164 -16.19 -9.54 -14.61
N LEU A 165 -17.22 -8.70 -14.61
CA LEU A 165 -17.17 -7.35 -15.16
C LEU A 165 -16.24 -6.44 -14.34
N ILE A 166 -16.47 -6.36 -13.03
CA ILE A 166 -15.63 -5.58 -12.10
C ILE A 166 -14.19 -6.06 -12.18
N ARG A 167 -13.95 -7.38 -12.26
CA ARG A 167 -12.60 -7.93 -12.41
C ARG A 167 -11.94 -7.45 -13.69
N ALA A 168 -12.63 -7.50 -14.83
CA ALA A 168 -12.08 -7.07 -16.11
C ALA A 168 -11.66 -5.58 -16.08
N GLU A 169 -12.45 -4.73 -15.44
CA GLU A 169 -12.19 -3.29 -15.34
C GLU A 169 -11.11 -2.96 -14.30
N SER A 170 -11.20 -3.54 -13.10
CA SER A 170 -10.34 -3.18 -11.96
C SER A 170 -8.96 -3.86 -11.98
N LEU A 171 -8.84 -5.07 -12.52
CA LEU A 171 -7.59 -5.83 -12.43
C LEU A 171 -6.49 -5.23 -13.31
N ASN A 172 -6.83 -4.83 -14.53
CA ASN A 172 -5.88 -4.12 -15.40
C ASN A 172 -5.47 -2.78 -14.77
N LEU A 173 -6.44 -2.06 -14.21
CA LEU A 173 -6.18 -0.79 -13.54
C LEU A 173 -5.25 -0.95 -12.32
N PHE A 174 -5.42 -2.01 -11.54
CA PHE A 174 -4.56 -2.35 -10.41
C PHE A 174 -3.09 -2.49 -10.82
N HIS A 175 -2.81 -3.31 -11.84
CA HIS A 175 -1.45 -3.52 -12.32
C HIS A 175 -0.81 -2.29 -12.98
N ASN A 176 -1.63 -1.33 -13.43
CA ASN A 176 -1.20 -0.08 -14.05
C ASN A 176 -1.10 1.11 -13.07
N THR A 177 -1.72 1.01 -11.90
CA THR A 177 -1.81 2.12 -10.93
C THR A 177 -0.91 1.88 -9.73
N CYS A 178 -0.91 0.67 -9.17
CA CYS A 178 -0.16 0.37 -7.95
C CYS A 178 1.31 0.10 -8.25
N ASN A 179 2.18 0.57 -7.36
CA ASN A 179 3.61 0.26 -7.38
C ASN A 179 3.87 -1.01 -6.56
N PHE A 180 4.44 -2.02 -7.21
CA PHE A 180 4.75 -3.29 -6.55
C PHE A 180 6.15 -3.20 -5.94
N THR A 181 6.24 -3.32 -4.61
CA THR A 181 7.53 -3.20 -3.90
C THR A 181 8.04 -4.58 -3.49
N LEU A 182 9.30 -4.85 -3.79
CA LEU A 182 10.04 -6.03 -3.35
C LEU A 182 11.13 -5.57 -2.39
N LYS A 183 11.08 -6.03 -1.14
CA LYS A 183 12.15 -5.75 -0.17
C LYS A 183 13.16 -6.89 -0.14
N PHE A 184 14.44 -6.53 -0.13
CA PHE A 184 15.57 -7.43 -0.01
C PHE A 184 16.30 -7.08 1.28
N GLN A 185 16.41 -8.06 2.18
CA GLN A 185 17.25 -7.95 3.36
C GLN A 185 18.34 -8.99 3.25
N GLN A 186 19.58 -8.54 3.33
CA GLN A 186 20.71 -9.46 3.34
C GLN A 186 20.92 -9.97 4.76
N THR A 187 20.57 -11.22 5.02
CA THR A 187 20.90 -11.89 6.27
C THR A 187 22.32 -12.45 6.15
N TRP A 188 23.26 -11.87 6.88
CA TRP A 188 24.54 -12.53 7.11
C TRP A 188 24.31 -13.50 8.25
N ASN A 189 24.47 -14.80 7.98
CA ASN A 189 24.55 -15.78 9.05
C ASN A 189 25.95 -15.65 9.67
N THR A 190 26.12 -14.64 10.52
CA THR A 190 27.35 -14.42 11.28
C THR A 190 27.41 -15.45 12.40
N MET A 191 27.82 -16.69 12.11
CA MET A 191 28.73 -17.37 13.06
C MET A 191 29.37 -18.68 12.61
N TYR A 192 28.75 -19.56 11.79
CA TYR A 192 29.39 -20.84 11.48
C TYR A 192 29.04 -21.35 10.07
N GLU A 193 30.06 -21.91 9.44
CA GLU A 193 30.10 -22.68 8.17
C GLU A 193 30.33 -21.93 6.84
N PRO A 194 31.52 -22.11 6.21
CA PRO A 194 31.88 -21.56 4.89
C PRO A 194 31.29 -22.32 3.69
N SER A 195 30.12 -22.97 3.82
CA SER A 195 29.43 -23.52 2.65
C SER A 195 28.71 -22.39 1.90
N LEU A 196 29.51 -21.64 1.13
CA LEU A 196 29.22 -20.47 0.28
C LEU A 196 28.01 -20.61 -0.68
N THR A 197 27.34 -21.75 -0.73
CA THR A 197 26.27 -22.05 -1.68
C THR A 197 24.86 -22.03 -1.08
N ASN A 198 24.71 -22.12 0.25
CA ASN A 198 23.37 -22.25 0.86
C ASN A 198 22.80 -20.99 1.52
N SER A 199 23.61 -20.00 1.93
CA SER A 199 23.09 -18.74 2.49
C SER A 199 22.58 -17.75 1.41
N LEU A 200 22.93 -17.97 0.15
CA LEU A 200 22.39 -17.23 -1.01
C LEU A 200 20.92 -17.56 -1.32
N ASN A 201 20.36 -18.63 -0.73
CA ASN A 201 19.00 -19.09 -1.04
C ASN A 201 17.89 -18.33 -0.30
N GLU A 202 18.20 -17.58 0.75
CA GLU A 202 17.22 -16.74 1.45
C GLU A 202 17.11 -15.32 0.86
N TRP A 203 17.88 -15.02 -0.19
CA TRP A 203 18.00 -13.70 -0.82
C TRP A 203 16.72 -13.17 -1.45
N CYS A 204 15.80 -14.07 -1.74
CA CYS A 204 14.59 -13.77 -2.46
C CYS A 204 13.58 -14.83 -2.04
N ARG A 205 12.90 -14.64 -0.91
CA ARG A 205 11.50 -15.08 -0.86
C ARG A 205 10.68 -14.10 -1.70
N LEU A 206 11.04 -13.97 -2.99
CA LEU A 206 10.08 -13.58 -4.00
C LEU A 206 9.03 -14.66 -3.92
N ASP A 207 7.88 -14.32 -3.37
CA ASP A 207 6.78 -15.26 -3.28
C ASP A 207 6.61 -15.87 -4.67
N GLN A 208 6.69 -17.19 -4.79
CA GLN A 208 6.52 -17.87 -6.06
C GLN A 208 5.18 -17.46 -6.70
N ARG A 209 4.18 -17.10 -5.89
CA ARG A 209 2.92 -16.48 -6.32
C ARG A 209 3.11 -15.13 -7.01
N PHE A 210 3.99 -14.26 -6.50
CA PHE A 210 4.31 -12.99 -7.16
C PHE A 210 4.95 -13.22 -8.53
N LEU A 211 5.92 -14.14 -8.64
CA LEU A 211 6.55 -14.46 -9.92
C LEU A 211 5.55 -15.06 -10.92
N MET A 212 4.67 -15.96 -10.47
CA MET A 212 3.59 -16.48 -11.32
C MET A 212 2.62 -15.38 -11.75
N MET A 213 2.29 -14.45 -10.86
CA MET A 213 1.42 -13.31 -11.14
C MET A 213 2.04 -12.35 -12.16
N ALA A 214 3.32 -12.01 -12.00
CA ALA A 214 4.07 -11.14 -12.89
C ALA A 214 4.22 -11.72 -14.32
N ARG A 215 4.09 -13.04 -14.47
CA ARG A 215 4.06 -13.70 -15.79
C ARG A 215 2.72 -13.54 -16.50
N ILE A 216 1.64 -13.39 -15.75
CA ILE A 216 0.27 -13.34 -16.28
C ILE A 216 -0.15 -11.90 -16.55
N TYR A 217 0.31 -10.95 -15.74
CA TYR A 217 -0.12 -9.55 -15.83
C TYR A 217 1.08 -8.62 -16.04
N PRO A 218 1.00 -7.68 -17.00
CA PRO A 218 2.05 -6.70 -17.20
C PRO A 218 2.12 -5.79 -15.97
N ILE A 219 3.28 -5.78 -15.29
CA ILE A 219 3.54 -4.89 -14.16
C ILE A 219 4.08 -3.59 -14.73
N ARG A 220 3.39 -2.47 -14.46
CA ARG A 220 3.84 -1.16 -14.92
C ARG A 220 5.04 -0.66 -14.12
N HIS A 221 4.92 -0.62 -12.80
CA HIS A 221 5.97 -0.12 -11.92
C HIS A 221 6.40 -1.20 -10.92
N LEU A 222 7.67 -1.59 -11.00
CA LEU A 222 8.31 -2.48 -10.06
C LEU A 222 9.36 -1.72 -9.25
N ARG A 223 9.17 -1.69 -7.94
CA ARG A 223 10.11 -1.11 -6.97
C ARG A 223 10.85 -2.24 -6.29
N ILE A 224 12.17 -2.17 -6.28
CA ILE A 224 13.06 -3.14 -5.64
C ILE A 224 13.84 -2.34 -4.59
N PHE A 225 13.52 -2.56 -3.33
CA PHE A 225 14.17 -1.91 -2.19
C PHE A 225 15.11 -2.91 -1.53
N GLY A 226 16.40 -2.62 -1.45
CA GLY A 226 17.37 -3.56 -0.87
C GLY A 226 18.44 -2.88 -0.05
N GLN A 227 19.06 -3.63 0.86
CA GLN A 227 20.32 -3.22 1.48
C GLN A 227 21.48 -3.85 0.70
N MET A 228 22.47 -3.05 0.34
CA MET A 228 23.66 -3.52 -0.37
C MET A 228 24.91 -3.00 0.34
N TRP A 229 25.89 -3.87 0.52
CA TRP A 229 27.22 -3.45 0.95
C TRP A 229 27.93 -2.75 -0.19
N VAL A 230 28.47 -1.59 0.10
CA VAL A 230 29.30 -0.85 -0.87
C VAL A 230 30.79 -1.02 -0.55
N ILE A 231 31.13 -1.33 0.71
CA ILE A 231 32.47 -1.69 1.22
C ILE A 231 32.28 -2.70 2.36
N THR A 232 33.33 -3.45 2.74
CA THR A 232 33.40 -4.47 3.81
C THR A 232 32.80 -4.08 5.18
N SER A 233 32.41 -2.82 5.40
CA SER A 233 31.90 -2.34 6.69
C SER A 233 30.69 -1.38 6.61
N GLN A 234 30.13 -1.08 5.43
CA GLN A 234 28.95 -0.19 5.33
C GLN A 234 27.81 -0.75 4.45
N LEU A 235 26.64 -0.88 5.07
CA LEU A 235 25.36 -1.17 4.41
C LEU A 235 24.69 0.14 3.96
N SER A 236 24.27 0.19 2.71
CA SER A 236 23.45 1.28 2.18
C SER A 236 22.10 0.75 1.70
N ASN A 237 21.03 1.54 1.91
CA ASN A 237 19.70 1.22 1.40
C ASN A 237 19.55 1.79 -0.01
N TRP A 238 19.04 0.98 -0.92
CA TRP A 238 18.85 1.34 -2.31
C TRP A 238 17.40 1.11 -2.71
N LEU A 239 16.88 2.00 -3.56
CA LEU A 239 15.61 1.82 -4.25
C LEU A 239 15.86 1.82 -5.75
N ILE A 240 15.56 0.70 -6.39
CA ILE A 240 15.54 0.56 -7.84
C ILE A 240 14.08 0.66 -8.27
N VAL A 241 13.75 1.64 -9.08
CA VAL A 241 12.43 1.80 -9.70
C VAL A 241 12.52 1.42 -11.16
N ILE A 242 11.76 0.43 -11.57
CA ILE A 242 11.65 -0.04 -12.95
C ILE A 242 10.26 0.32 -13.44
N ASP A 243 10.19 1.22 -14.43
CA ASP A 243 8.96 1.51 -15.17
C ASP A 243 9.01 0.74 -16.50
N ALA A 244 8.18 -0.30 -16.61
CA ALA A 244 8.12 -1.14 -17.79
C ALA A 244 7.55 -0.42 -19.02
N GLN A 245 6.69 0.59 -18.81
CA GLN A 245 6.04 1.32 -19.89
C GLN A 245 6.99 2.33 -20.52
N THR A 246 7.62 3.17 -19.69
CA THR A 246 8.59 4.17 -20.17
C THR A 246 9.96 3.58 -20.43
N LYS A 247 10.20 2.33 -19.98
CA LYS A 247 11.50 1.64 -20.02
C LYS A 247 12.58 2.40 -19.24
N VAL A 248 12.17 3.24 -18.31
CA VAL A 248 13.07 4.01 -17.44
C VAL A 248 13.40 3.18 -16.22
N ILE A 249 14.69 3.16 -15.88
CA ILE A 249 15.20 2.59 -14.64
C ILE A 249 15.79 3.75 -13.85
N ARG A 250 15.39 3.87 -12.59
CA ARG A 250 15.93 4.85 -11.67
C ARG A 250 16.54 4.12 -10.49
N LEU A 251 17.76 4.48 -10.14
CA LEU A 251 18.40 4.06 -8.91
C LEU A 251 18.45 5.29 -8.00
N ASP A 252 17.62 5.27 -6.99
CA ASP A 252 17.56 6.31 -5.99
C ASP A 252 18.17 5.76 -4.69
N PRO A 253 19.23 6.37 -4.14
CA PRO A 253 19.68 6.04 -2.80
C PRO A 253 18.57 6.40 -1.80
N VAL A 254 18.18 5.46 -0.94
CA VAL A 254 17.22 5.76 0.12
C VAL A 254 18.03 6.15 1.33
N GLU A 255 18.08 7.47 1.59
CA GLU A 255 18.75 8.12 2.72
C GLU A 255 19.35 7.11 3.71
N SER A 256 20.65 6.86 3.58
CA SER A 256 21.33 6.14 4.64
C SER A 256 21.25 7.01 5.88
N MET A 257 20.96 6.40 7.04
CA MET A 257 21.06 7.08 8.34
C MET A 257 22.46 7.68 8.60
N TYR A 258 23.43 7.35 7.75
CA TYR A 258 24.78 7.91 7.68
C TYR A 258 25.14 8.09 6.21
N HIS A 259 24.75 9.22 5.61
CA HIS A 259 25.20 9.57 4.26
C HIS A 259 26.73 9.73 4.31
N PRO A 260 27.52 8.87 3.64
CA PRO A 260 28.95 8.99 3.71
C PRO A 260 29.33 10.14 2.80
N LEU A 261 29.55 11.32 3.39
CA LEU A 261 30.37 12.40 2.81
C LEU A 261 31.78 11.92 2.41
N LEU A 262 32.12 10.65 2.68
CA LEU A 262 33.40 10.00 2.42
C LEU A 262 33.53 9.34 1.04
N TRP A 263 32.45 9.17 0.25
CA TRP A 263 32.56 8.43 -1.01
C TRP A 263 33.13 9.24 -2.17
N GLY A 264 33.09 10.57 -2.08
CA GLY A 264 33.23 11.43 -3.25
C GLY A 264 32.14 11.12 -4.29
N ASP A 265 31.82 12.07 -5.16
CA ASP A 265 30.79 11.84 -6.18
C ASP A 265 31.18 10.69 -7.14
N GLU A 266 32.49 10.46 -7.35
CA GLU A 266 33.01 9.45 -8.27
C GLU A 266 32.72 8.00 -7.85
N GLY A 267 32.89 7.65 -6.56
CA GLY A 267 32.68 6.28 -6.09
C GLY A 267 31.21 5.84 -6.16
N PHE A 268 30.31 6.75 -5.79
CA PHE A 268 28.87 6.54 -5.90
C PHE A 268 28.43 6.33 -7.35
N GLU A 269 28.93 7.18 -8.26
CA GLU A 269 28.57 7.13 -9.68
C GLU A 269 29.03 5.86 -10.37
N VAL A 270 30.20 5.31 -10.00
CA VAL A 270 30.69 4.03 -10.52
C VAL A 270 29.79 2.87 -10.09
N VAL A 271 29.41 2.82 -8.81
CA VAL A 271 28.51 1.77 -8.27
C VAL A 271 27.12 1.87 -8.91
N ARG A 272 26.57 3.09 -9.00
CA ARG A 272 25.30 3.37 -9.66
C ARG A 272 25.31 2.93 -11.11
N SER A 273 26.32 3.35 -11.88
CA SER A 273 26.48 3.00 -13.30
C SER A 273 26.64 1.48 -13.51
N GLY A 274 27.37 0.81 -12.61
CA GLY A 274 27.51 -0.64 -12.62
C GLY A 274 26.18 -1.35 -12.40
N LEU A 275 25.42 -0.93 -11.38
CA LEU A 275 24.12 -1.51 -11.06
C LEU A 275 23.09 -1.23 -12.18
N GLU A 276 23.03 0.00 -12.69
CA GLU A 276 22.18 0.36 -13.84
C GLU A 276 22.44 -0.55 -15.05
N ARG A 277 23.72 -0.73 -15.42
CA ARG A 277 24.11 -1.57 -16.56
C ARG A 277 23.61 -2.99 -16.39
N ARG A 278 23.72 -3.52 -15.17
CA ARG A 278 23.33 -4.92 -14.93
C ARG A 278 21.82 -5.10 -14.78
N VAL A 279 21.09 -4.14 -14.19
CA VAL A 279 19.61 -4.14 -14.18
C VAL A 279 19.07 -3.99 -15.61
N LYS A 280 19.68 -3.14 -16.45
CA LYS A 280 19.35 -3.05 -17.89
C LYS A 280 19.50 -4.41 -18.58
N LYS A 281 20.64 -5.08 -18.38
CA LYS A 281 20.90 -6.43 -18.91
C LYS A 281 19.85 -7.45 -18.45
N LEU A 282 19.53 -7.46 -17.16
CA LEU A 282 18.49 -8.33 -16.57
C LEU A 282 17.14 -8.13 -17.25
N ILE A 283 16.73 -6.88 -17.45
CA ILE A 283 15.47 -6.54 -18.10
C ILE A 283 15.47 -6.98 -19.56
N GLU A 284 16.57 -6.76 -20.28
CA GLU A 284 16.72 -7.23 -21.66
C GLU A 284 16.60 -8.75 -21.76
N GLU A 285 17.22 -9.48 -20.85
CA GLU A 285 17.15 -10.95 -20.76
C GLU A 285 15.75 -11.46 -20.37
N CYS A 286 14.93 -10.61 -19.76
CA CYS A 286 13.64 -10.99 -19.20
C CYS A 286 12.46 -10.35 -19.94
N ARG A 287 12.70 -9.76 -21.11
CA ARG A 287 11.65 -9.29 -22.00
C ARG A 287 11.09 -10.44 -22.83
N ASP A 288 9.77 -10.45 -22.99
CA ASP A 288 9.13 -11.23 -24.04
C ASP A 288 9.19 -10.50 -25.40
N GLU A 289 8.75 -11.20 -26.45
CA GLU A 289 8.64 -10.66 -27.82
C GLU A 289 7.72 -9.43 -27.91
N ARG A 290 6.88 -9.20 -26.88
CA ARG A 290 5.93 -8.08 -26.78
C ARG A 290 6.52 -6.90 -25.99
N GLY A 291 7.75 -7.02 -25.49
CA GLY A 291 8.44 -5.99 -24.71
C GLY A 291 7.99 -5.89 -23.25
N SER A 292 7.21 -6.86 -22.75
CA SER A 292 6.81 -6.94 -21.34
C SER A 292 7.91 -7.62 -20.51
N ILE A 293 8.13 -7.14 -19.28
CA ILE A 293 9.07 -7.78 -18.35
C ILE A 293 8.41 -9.04 -17.79
N LEU A 294 8.80 -10.21 -18.29
CA LEU A 294 8.48 -11.49 -17.67
C LEU A 294 9.46 -11.72 -16.52
N LEU A 295 8.98 -11.63 -15.28
CA LEU A 295 9.73 -12.10 -14.12
C LEU A 295 9.85 -13.63 -14.20
N THR A 296 10.87 -14.13 -14.89
CA THR A 296 11.20 -15.56 -14.97
C THR A 296 12.20 -15.94 -13.88
N SER A 297 12.50 -17.23 -13.73
CA SER A 297 13.62 -17.70 -12.90
C SER A 297 14.96 -17.04 -13.29
N GLY A 298 15.10 -16.62 -14.56
CA GLY A 298 16.27 -15.86 -15.03
C GLY A 298 16.42 -14.48 -14.38
N VAL A 299 15.32 -13.82 -13.98
CA VAL A 299 15.39 -12.56 -13.19
C VAL A 299 15.99 -12.82 -11.81
N ARG A 300 15.58 -13.91 -11.17
CA ARG A 300 16.13 -14.32 -9.87
C ARG A 300 17.64 -14.60 -10.00
N ASP A 301 18.02 -15.38 -11.00
CA ASP A 301 19.43 -15.77 -11.22
C ASP A 301 20.29 -14.58 -11.67
N GLY A 302 19.73 -13.68 -12.47
CA GLY A 302 20.40 -12.46 -12.90
C GLY A 302 20.60 -11.47 -11.75
N ILE A 303 19.59 -11.28 -10.87
CA ILE A 303 19.71 -10.51 -9.61
C ILE A 303 20.80 -11.11 -8.71
N LEU A 304 20.86 -12.44 -8.58
CA LEU A 304 21.92 -13.12 -7.82
C LEU A 304 23.31 -12.94 -8.47
N ARG A 305 23.40 -12.94 -9.79
CA ARG A 305 24.65 -12.64 -10.54
C ARG A 305 25.08 -11.18 -10.43
N LEU A 306 24.17 -10.24 -10.12
CA LEU A 306 24.52 -8.85 -9.84
C LEU A 306 25.41 -8.70 -8.61
N TYR A 307 25.46 -9.70 -7.74
CA TYR A 307 26.13 -9.58 -6.46
C TYR A 307 27.49 -10.26 -6.42
N ASN A 308 27.64 -11.41 -7.10
CA ASN A 308 28.88 -12.20 -7.05
C ASN A 308 30.09 -11.60 -7.81
N ASN A 309 29.93 -10.43 -8.43
CA ASN A 309 30.97 -9.76 -9.23
C ASN A 309 31.14 -8.27 -8.84
N VAL A 310 30.75 -7.87 -7.63
CA VAL A 310 31.18 -6.61 -7.01
C VAL A 310 32.32 -6.91 -6.06
#